data_AF-A0A9X1P7D8-F1
#
_entry.id   AF-A0A9X1P7D8-F1
#
_cell.length_a   1.000
_cell.length_b   1.000
_cell.length_c   1.000
_cell.angle_alpha   90.00
_cell.angle_beta   90.00
_cell.angle_gamma   90.00
#
_symmetry.space_group_name_H-M   'P 1'
#
loop_
_entity.id
_entity.type
_entity.pdbx_description
1 polymer ?
#
loop_
_entity_poly.entity_id
_entity_poly.type
_entity_poly.pdbx_seq_one_letter_code
_entity_poly.pdbx_strand_id
1 'polypeptide(L)'
;MKNCIILLLAVTLFVTQAQAQENVSIGPVVGVSIANFRGDVANNDWKPGLTIGGFYNYSSETGFGFTGQLLFTQMGAQTNNKTGEINLNYIQAPLLATFFFGQYGDKVRPKIFLGPSLNFLVGAKDKDGNNLNGDSNNRAYNPFDLGLTFGAGVNIRLQEKIWLNLDARYGLGLIDVTKDGNSNVKNQNFGINAGLSFPLGTYNRNTGRLRTR
;
A
#
# COMPACT_ATOMS: atom_id res chain seq x y z
N MET A 1 3.92 -3.99 34.57
CA MET A 1 3.63 -2.61 34.11
C MET A 1 4.87 -1.71 33.99
N LYS A 2 5.98 -1.98 34.67
CA LYS A 2 7.21 -1.15 34.57
C LYS A 2 7.96 -1.29 33.23
N ASN A 3 7.84 -2.45 32.57
CA ASN A 3 8.57 -2.75 31.33
C ASN A 3 7.97 -2.04 30.08
N CYS A 4 6.69 -1.66 30.09
CA CYS A 4 6.10 -0.90 28.99
C CYS A 4 6.52 0.58 29.00
N ILE A 5 6.79 1.15 30.18
CA ILE A 5 7.21 2.55 30.32
C ILE A 5 8.64 2.74 29.78
N ILE A 6 9.52 1.75 29.96
CA ILE A 6 10.89 1.78 29.44
C ILE A 6 10.90 1.69 27.90
N LEU A 7 10.00 0.89 27.31
CA LEU A 7 9.84 0.83 25.85
C LEU A 7 9.30 2.16 25.28
N LEU A 8 8.37 2.81 25.99
CA LEU A 8 7.81 4.11 25.60
C LEU A 8 8.86 5.24 25.72
N LEU A 9 9.72 5.19 26.74
CA LEU A 9 10.82 6.16 26.92
C LEU A 9 11.95 5.95 25.89
N ALA A 10 12.25 4.70 25.51
CA ALA A 10 13.26 4.40 24.49
C ALA A 10 12.89 4.92 23.10
N VAL A 11 11.58 4.97 22.77
CA VAL A 11 11.08 5.56 21.51
C VAL A 11 11.21 7.09 21.50
N THR A 12 11.26 7.75 22.68
CA THR A 12 11.39 9.21 22.77
C THR A 12 12.83 9.74 22.70
N LEU A 13 13.84 8.88 22.85
CA LEU A 13 15.25 9.28 22.90
C LEU A 13 15.95 9.41 21.53
N PHE A 14 15.25 9.12 20.41
CA PHE A 14 15.78 9.31 19.05
C PHE A 14 15.55 10.72 18.47
N VAL A 15 15.20 11.71 19.29
CA VAL A 15 15.00 13.09 18.83
C VAL A 15 16.32 13.85 18.91
N THR A 16 17.23 13.59 17.98
CA THR A 16 18.40 14.45 17.76
C THR A 16 18.40 15.01 16.34
N GLN A 17 18.36 16.35 16.29
CA GLN A 17 18.76 17.24 15.20
C GLN A 17 17.97 17.16 13.90
N ALA A 18 16.99 18.08 13.77
CA ALA A 18 16.33 18.38 12.51
C ALA A 18 17.19 19.36 11.71
N GLN A 19 17.95 18.87 10.72
CA GLN A 19 18.48 19.72 9.65
C GLN A 19 17.36 19.96 8.61
N ALA A 20 17.42 21.11 7.94
CA ALA A 20 16.34 21.65 7.12
C ALA A 20 16.25 21.01 5.71
N GLN A 21 16.21 19.68 5.61
CA GLN A 21 16.15 18.94 4.35
C GLN A 21 14.72 18.53 3.93
N GLU A 22 14.47 18.48 2.62
CA GLU A 22 13.17 18.14 2.02
C GLU A 22 12.79 16.70 2.37
N ASN A 23 12.05 16.55 3.46
CA ASN A 23 11.71 15.26 4.05
C ASN A 23 10.32 14.77 3.62
N VAL A 24 9.59 15.54 2.82
CA VAL A 24 8.25 15.21 2.35
C VAL A 24 8.18 15.26 0.83
N SER A 25 7.61 14.21 0.26
CA SER A 25 7.39 14.05 -1.17
C SER A 25 5.99 13.50 -1.44
N ILE A 26 5.42 13.87 -2.58
CA ILE A 26 4.17 13.33 -3.08
C ILE A 26 4.36 12.94 -4.53
N GLY A 27 3.53 12.03 -5.02
CA GLY A 27 3.32 11.98 -6.45
C GLY A 27 2.47 10.80 -6.90
N PRO A 28 2.30 10.67 -8.22
CA PRO A 28 1.50 9.63 -8.82
C PRO A 28 2.24 8.29 -8.77
N VAL A 29 1.47 7.22 -8.66
CA VAL A 29 1.93 5.84 -8.78
C VAL A 29 1.00 5.07 -9.71
N VAL A 30 1.61 4.27 -10.57
CA VAL A 30 0.94 3.33 -11.47
C VAL A 30 1.58 1.98 -11.32
N GLY A 31 0.84 0.90 -11.56
CA GLY A 31 1.37 -0.43 -11.38
C GLY A 31 0.44 -1.51 -11.86
N VAL A 32 0.93 -2.73 -11.74
CA VAL A 32 0.18 -3.94 -12.02
C VAL A 32 0.12 -4.77 -10.76
N SER A 33 -1.05 -5.29 -10.45
CA SER A 33 -1.30 -6.18 -9.32
C SER A 33 -1.82 -7.50 -9.84
N ILE A 34 -1.21 -8.60 -9.41
CA ILE A 34 -1.68 -9.95 -9.69
C ILE A 34 -2.30 -10.45 -8.39
N ALA A 35 -3.62 -10.60 -8.37
CA ALA A 35 -4.38 -11.00 -7.18
C ALA A 35 -4.89 -12.44 -7.30
N ASN A 36 -5.07 -13.11 -6.17
CA ASN A 36 -5.78 -14.37 -6.06
C ASN A 36 -6.48 -14.45 -4.70
N PHE A 37 -7.46 -15.34 -4.58
CA PHE A 37 -8.04 -15.72 -3.29
C PHE A 37 -7.22 -16.83 -2.62
N ARG A 38 -7.25 -16.87 -1.29
CA ARG A 38 -6.63 -17.92 -0.46
C ARG A 38 -7.63 -18.36 0.60
N GLY A 39 -7.64 -19.64 0.92
CA GLY A 39 -8.52 -20.22 1.95
C GLY A 39 -9.43 -21.28 1.34
N ASP A 40 -10.71 -21.25 1.69
CA ASP A 40 -11.71 -22.26 1.29
C ASP A 40 -12.23 -22.04 -0.14
N VAL A 41 -11.31 -21.84 -1.09
CA VAL A 41 -11.61 -21.67 -2.52
C VAL A 41 -10.82 -22.72 -3.31
N ALA A 42 -11.53 -23.50 -4.12
CA ALA A 42 -10.94 -24.44 -5.08
C ALA A 42 -11.06 -23.87 -6.50
N ASN A 43 -10.06 -24.16 -7.36
CA ASN A 43 -10.01 -23.77 -8.79
C ASN A 43 -10.02 -22.26 -9.07
N ASN A 44 -9.21 -21.49 -8.33
CA ASN A 44 -8.99 -20.06 -8.53
C ASN A 44 -7.59 -19.75 -9.10
N ASP A 45 -7.56 -19.00 -10.19
CA ASP A 45 -6.33 -18.59 -10.85
C ASP A 45 -5.97 -17.14 -10.54
N TRP A 46 -4.66 -16.87 -10.55
CA TRP A 46 -4.08 -15.53 -10.41
C TRP A 46 -4.56 -14.63 -11.53
N LYS A 47 -5.06 -13.46 -11.17
CA LYS A 47 -5.61 -12.48 -12.09
C LYS A 47 -4.79 -11.20 -12.09
N PRO A 48 -4.28 -10.75 -13.26
CA PRO A 48 -3.66 -9.44 -13.38
C PRO A 48 -4.73 -8.34 -13.34
N GLY A 49 -4.38 -7.22 -12.74
CA GLY A 49 -5.19 -6.03 -12.62
C GLY A 49 -4.32 -4.79 -12.55
N LEU A 50 -4.93 -3.64 -12.79
CA LEU A 50 -4.23 -2.37 -12.83
C LEU A 50 -4.29 -1.69 -11.46
N THR A 51 -3.20 -1.03 -11.08
CA THR A 51 -3.11 -0.16 -9.92
C THR A 51 -2.77 1.26 -10.36
N ILE A 52 -3.52 2.25 -9.87
CA ILE A 52 -3.24 3.66 -10.08
C ILE A 52 -3.57 4.45 -8.82
N GLY A 53 -2.80 5.48 -8.51
CA GLY A 53 -3.09 6.31 -7.36
C GLY A 53 -2.03 7.36 -7.08
N GLY A 54 -2.01 7.81 -5.85
CA GLY A 54 -1.01 8.73 -5.33
C GLY A 54 -0.38 8.19 -4.07
N PHE A 55 0.80 8.70 -3.76
CA PHE A 55 1.45 8.44 -2.48
C PHE A 55 1.97 9.72 -1.87
N TYR A 56 2.01 9.72 -0.55
CA TYR A 56 2.67 10.67 0.31
C TYR A 56 3.81 9.95 1.01
N ASN A 57 5.02 10.46 0.88
CA ASN A 57 6.21 9.85 1.47
C ASN A 57 6.97 10.86 2.32
N TYR A 58 7.20 10.47 3.56
CA TYR A 58 8.05 11.15 4.52
C TYR A 58 9.34 10.34 4.70
N SER A 59 10.51 10.95 4.55
CA SER A 59 11.82 10.32 4.80
C SER A 59 12.57 11.13 5.84
N SER A 60 13.06 10.46 6.88
CA SER A 60 14.02 11.02 7.84
C SER A 60 15.46 10.81 7.36
N GLU A 61 16.39 11.55 7.97
CA GLU A 61 17.83 11.45 7.71
C GLU A 61 18.42 10.12 8.20
N THR A 62 17.81 9.50 9.21
CA THR A 62 18.25 8.22 9.79
C THR A 62 17.93 7.00 8.91
N GLY A 63 17.39 7.21 7.71
CA GLY A 63 16.95 6.15 6.80
C GLY A 63 15.53 5.65 7.07
N PHE A 64 14.92 5.99 8.21
CA PHE A 64 13.52 5.67 8.45
C PHE A 64 12.57 6.63 7.73
N GLY A 65 11.44 6.14 7.26
CA GLY A 65 10.41 6.92 6.60
C GLY A 65 9.02 6.32 6.79
N PHE A 66 8.03 7.11 6.40
CA PHE A 66 6.63 6.74 6.44
C PHE A 66 5.99 7.06 5.10
N THR A 67 5.31 6.09 4.50
CA THR A 67 4.66 6.23 3.20
C THR A 67 3.18 5.91 3.34
N GLY A 68 2.33 6.91 3.20
CA GLY A 68 0.89 6.72 3.01
C GLY A 68 0.58 6.65 1.52
N GLN A 69 -0.24 5.71 1.08
CA GLN A 69 -0.68 5.66 -0.32
C GLN A 69 -2.21 5.63 -0.38
N LEU A 70 -2.74 6.11 -1.50
CA LEU A 70 -4.15 5.95 -1.85
C LEU A 70 -4.19 5.42 -3.27
N LEU A 71 -4.61 4.17 -3.41
CA LEU A 71 -4.51 3.39 -4.63
C LEU A 71 -5.90 2.90 -5.02
N PHE A 72 -6.27 3.10 -6.27
CA PHE A 72 -7.30 2.32 -6.91
C PHE A 72 -6.64 1.07 -7.50
N THR A 73 -7.09 -0.10 -7.07
CA THR A 73 -6.53 -1.38 -7.51
C THR A 73 -7.63 -2.33 -7.93
N GLN A 74 -7.52 -2.82 -9.15
CA GLN A 74 -8.36 -3.88 -9.65
C GLN A 74 -7.79 -5.22 -9.18
N MET A 75 -8.53 -5.86 -8.30
CA MET A 75 -8.26 -7.21 -7.80
C MET A 75 -9.36 -8.16 -8.33
N GLY A 76 -9.27 -9.42 -7.93
CA GLY A 76 -10.23 -10.44 -8.28
C GLY A 76 -9.55 -11.78 -8.46
N ALA A 77 -10.32 -12.76 -8.92
CA ALA A 77 -9.83 -14.07 -9.31
C ALA A 77 -10.56 -14.55 -10.56
N GLN A 78 -9.91 -15.42 -11.31
CA GLN A 78 -10.58 -16.20 -12.34
C GLN A 78 -11.05 -17.52 -11.72
N THR A 79 -12.29 -17.93 -12.02
CA THR A 79 -12.87 -19.18 -11.52
C THR A 79 -13.31 -20.04 -12.70
N ASN A 80 -13.11 -21.36 -12.58
CA ASN A 80 -13.54 -22.40 -13.55
C ASN A 80 -13.00 -22.22 -14.99
N ASN A 81 -11.73 -22.60 -15.22
CA ASN A 81 -11.14 -22.73 -16.56
C ASN A 81 -11.37 -21.51 -17.48
N LYS A 82 -11.20 -20.28 -16.96
CA LYS A 82 -11.36 -18.99 -17.69
C LYS A 82 -12.81 -18.65 -18.11
N THR A 83 -13.80 -19.38 -17.60
CA THR A 83 -15.21 -19.16 -17.98
C THR A 83 -15.85 -18.04 -17.15
N GLY A 84 -15.52 -17.93 -15.85
CA GLY A 84 -15.96 -16.86 -14.96
C GLY A 84 -14.83 -15.92 -14.53
N GLU A 85 -15.10 -14.61 -14.52
CA GLU A 85 -14.12 -13.59 -14.14
C GLU A 85 -14.72 -12.64 -13.12
N ILE A 86 -14.23 -12.71 -11.88
CA ILE A 86 -14.67 -11.81 -10.82
C ILE A 86 -13.72 -10.60 -10.81
N ASN A 87 -14.29 -9.40 -10.95
CA ASN A 87 -13.62 -8.12 -10.92
C ASN A 87 -13.99 -7.38 -9.64
N LEU A 88 -13.03 -7.25 -8.71
CA LEU A 88 -13.21 -6.50 -7.48
C LEU A 88 -12.35 -5.24 -7.51
N ASN A 89 -12.99 -4.08 -7.58
CA ASN A 89 -12.33 -2.79 -7.54
C ASN A 89 -12.23 -2.32 -6.09
N TYR A 90 -11.00 -2.14 -5.61
CA TYR A 90 -10.72 -1.67 -4.26
C TYR A 90 -10.07 -0.28 -4.29
N ILE A 91 -10.46 0.56 -3.36
CA ILE A 91 -9.65 1.70 -2.93
C ILE A 91 -8.82 1.24 -1.73
N GLN A 92 -7.52 1.13 -1.93
CA GLN A 92 -6.57 0.74 -0.91
C GLN A 92 -5.87 1.97 -0.33
N ALA A 93 -5.81 2.04 0.99
CA ALA A 93 -5.09 3.07 1.73
C ALA A 93 -4.02 2.41 2.63
N PRO A 94 -2.88 1.96 2.07
CA PRO A 94 -1.80 1.38 2.86
C PRO A 94 -1.00 2.47 3.60
N LEU A 95 -0.70 2.20 4.87
CA LEU A 95 0.18 3.00 5.71
C LEU A 95 1.45 2.20 5.96
N LEU A 96 2.56 2.61 5.35
CA LEU A 96 3.79 1.84 5.33
C LEU A 96 4.88 2.53 6.14
N ALA A 97 5.52 1.78 7.04
CA ALA A 97 6.83 2.14 7.54
C ALA A 97 7.86 1.71 6.50
N THR A 98 8.69 2.66 6.07
CA THR A 98 9.68 2.46 5.01
C THR A 98 11.07 2.64 5.60
N PHE A 99 11.99 1.74 5.29
CA PHE A 99 13.40 1.86 5.66
C PHE A 99 14.22 1.96 4.39
N PHE A 100 14.88 3.10 4.21
CA PHE A 100 15.74 3.40 3.09
C PHE A 100 17.18 3.02 3.43
N PHE A 101 17.77 2.20 2.58
CA PHE A 101 19.19 1.87 2.61
C PHE A 101 19.99 2.88 1.78
N GLY A 102 21.26 3.04 2.15
CA GLY A 102 22.18 4.00 1.53
C GLY A 102 22.21 5.35 2.24
N GLN A 103 23.14 6.20 1.81
CA GLN A 103 23.32 7.53 2.39
C GLN A 103 22.33 8.53 1.76
N TYR A 104 21.97 9.55 2.52
CA TYR A 104 21.11 10.62 2.04
C TYR A 104 21.85 11.41 0.94
N GLY A 105 21.39 11.29 -0.31
CA GLY A 105 22.02 11.94 -1.47
C GLY A 105 22.45 10.96 -2.56
N ASP A 106 22.48 9.66 -2.28
CA ASP A 106 22.79 8.63 -3.27
C ASP A 106 21.79 8.65 -4.43
N LYS A 107 22.30 8.45 -5.66
CA LYS A 107 21.46 8.38 -6.86
C LYS A 107 20.46 7.22 -6.83
N VAL A 108 20.76 6.18 -6.07
CA VAL A 108 19.95 4.97 -5.95
C VAL A 108 19.84 4.62 -4.47
N ARG A 109 18.62 4.58 -3.96
CA ARG A 109 18.30 4.26 -2.56
C ARG A 109 17.35 3.08 -2.50
N PRO A 110 17.85 1.86 -2.31
CA PRO A 110 17.01 0.70 -2.04
C PRO A 110 16.17 0.94 -0.79
N LYS A 111 14.99 0.33 -0.71
CA LYS A 111 14.11 0.45 0.45
C LYS A 111 13.37 -0.85 0.69
N ILE A 112 13.01 -1.08 1.94
CA ILE A 112 12.01 -2.07 2.34
C ILE A 112 10.87 -1.35 3.02
N PHE A 113 9.68 -1.91 2.95
CA PHE A 113 8.51 -1.33 3.60
C PHE A 113 7.58 -2.41 4.12
N LEU A 114 6.86 -2.08 5.18
CA LEU A 114 5.89 -2.93 5.85
C LEU A 114 4.83 -2.04 6.49
N GLY A 115 3.56 -2.45 6.41
CA GLY A 115 2.51 -1.84 7.21
C GLY A 115 1.11 -2.32 6.86
N PRO A 116 0.10 -1.90 7.63
CA PRO A 116 -1.28 -2.29 7.39
C PRO A 116 -1.83 -1.67 6.09
N SER A 117 -2.74 -2.39 5.45
CA SER A 117 -3.54 -1.91 4.32
C SER A 117 -5.02 -1.93 4.66
N LEU A 118 -5.68 -0.80 4.42
CA LEU A 118 -7.13 -0.64 4.55
C LEU A 118 -7.71 -0.64 3.14
N ASN A 119 -8.51 -1.64 2.81
CA ASN A 119 -9.02 -1.85 1.46
C ASN A 119 -10.55 -1.72 1.49
N PHE A 120 -11.08 -0.78 0.74
CA PHE A 120 -12.52 -0.54 0.63
C PHE A 120 -13.01 -1.01 -0.74
N LEU A 121 -13.91 -1.98 -0.75
CA LEU A 121 -14.51 -2.49 -1.99
C LEU A 121 -15.51 -1.45 -2.52
N VAL A 122 -15.19 -0.87 -3.67
CA VAL A 122 -16.04 0.14 -4.33
C VAL A 122 -16.86 -0.42 -5.48
N GLY A 123 -16.48 -1.58 -6.02
CA GLY A 123 -17.27 -2.24 -7.05
C GLY A 123 -16.93 -3.71 -7.17
N ALA A 124 -17.96 -4.54 -7.33
CA ALA A 124 -17.82 -5.95 -7.65
C ALA A 124 -18.60 -6.22 -8.94
N LYS A 125 -17.90 -6.66 -9.98
CA LYS A 125 -18.46 -6.96 -11.30
C LYS A 125 -18.09 -8.37 -11.73
N ASP A 126 -18.99 -9.04 -12.43
CA ASP A 126 -18.69 -10.30 -13.13
C ASP A 126 -18.16 -10.04 -14.55
N LYS A 127 -17.78 -11.10 -15.27
CA LYS A 127 -17.30 -11.12 -16.66
C LYS A 127 -18.26 -10.44 -17.63
N ASP A 128 -19.57 -10.56 -17.39
CA ASP A 128 -20.62 -9.94 -18.20
C ASP A 128 -20.91 -8.48 -17.82
N GLY A 129 -20.13 -7.90 -16.90
CA GLY A 129 -20.32 -6.53 -16.41
C GLY A 129 -21.48 -6.38 -15.42
N ASN A 130 -22.16 -7.48 -15.07
CA ASN A 130 -23.21 -7.51 -14.07
C ASN A 130 -22.63 -7.15 -12.69
N ASN A 131 -23.29 -6.21 -12.00
CA ASN A 131 -22.91 -5.84 -10.64
C ASN A 131 -23.22 -7.01 -9.69
N LEU A 132 -22.17 -7.63 -9.15
CA LEU A 132 -22.27 -8.69 -8.13
C LEU A 132 -22.62 -8.11 -6.74
N ASN A 133 -22.47 -6.80 -6.58
CA ASN A 133 -23.12 -6.06 -5.49
C ASN A 133 -24.55 -5.72 -5.91
N GLY A 134 -25.50 -6.56 -5.51
CA GLY A 134 -26.92 -6.17 -5.47
C GLY A 134 -27.17 -5.08 -4.41
N ASP A 135 -28.42 -4.64 -4.31
CA ASP A 135 -28.87 -3.69 -3.27
C ASP A 135 -28.43 -4.15 -1.87
N SER A 136 -28.22 -3.21 -0.95
CA SER A 136 -27.53 -3.33 0.37
C SER A 136 -27.65 -4.67 1.15
N ASN A 137 -28.76 -5.41 0.99
CA ASN A 137 -28.98 -6.72 1.61
C ASN A 137 -28.35 -7.92 0.90
N ASN A 138 -28.01 -7.84 -0.40
CA ASN A 138 -27.56 -8.98 -1.22
C ASN A 138 -26.09 -8.88 -1.66
N ARG A 139 -25.23 -8.24 -0.85
CA ARG A 139 -23.79 -8.17 -1.12
C ARG A 139 -23.13 -9.53 -0.89
N ALA A 140 -22.51 -10.09 -1.92
CA ALA A 140 -21.72 -11.31 -1.81
C ALA A 140 -20.37 -11.08 -1.08
N TYR A 141 -19.86 -9.85 -1.10
CA TYR A 141 -18.54 -9.49 -0.55
C TYR A 141 -18.61 -8.39 0.52
N ASN A 142 -17.69 -8.47 1.49
CA ASN A 142 -17.54 -7.45 2.52
C ASN A 142 -16.99 -6.13 1.92
N PRO A 143 -17.57 -4.97 2.29
CA PRO A 143 -17.12 -3.68 1.78
C PRO A 143 -15.76 -3.24 2.34
N PHE A 144 -15.31 -3.87 3.43
CA PHE A 144 -14.06 -3.58 4.10
C PHE A 144 -13.20 -4.83 4.13
N ASP A 145 -11.96 -4.70 3.70
CA ASP A 145 -10.89 -5.69 3.75
C ASP A 145 -9.68 -5.06 4.45
N LEU A 146 -9.12 -5.77 5.42
CA LEU A 146 -7.95 -5.37 6.18
C LEU A 146 -6.82 -6.31 5.82
N GLY A 147 -5.70 -5.75 5.39
CA GLY A 147 -4.52 -6.50 5.00
C GLY A 147 -3.24 -6.02 5.67
N LEU A 148 -2.18 -6.76 5.39
CA LEU A 148 -0.81 -6.39 5.66
C LEU A 148 -0.09 -6.30 4.31
N THR A 149 0.62 -5.20 4.08
CA THR A 149 1.41 -4.98 2.88
C THR A 149 2.87 -4.88 3.25
N PHE A 150 3.72 -5.64 2.59
CA PHE A 150 5.16 -5.52 2.72
C PHE A 150 5.85 -5.71 1.39
N GLY A 151 7.09 -5.25 1.29
CA GLY A 151 7.81 -5.33 0.04
C GLY A 151 9.16 -4.65 0.08
N ALA A 152 9.77 -4.60 -1.09
CA ALA A 152 11.05 -3.96 -1.32
C ALA A 152 10.96 -3.11 -2.59
N GLY A 153 11.80 -2.09 -2.67
CA GLY A 153 11.83 -1.22 -3.82
C GLY A 153 13.14 -0.47 -3.92
N VAL A 154 13.18 0.44 -4.89
CA VAL A 154 14.32 1.29 -5.13
C VAL A 154 13.86 2.68 -5.56
N ASN A 155 14.49 3.69 -4.97
CA ASN A 155 14.31 5.08 -5.33
C ASN A 155 15.51 5.54 -6.14
N ILE A 156 15.29 5.91 -7.40
CA ILE A 156 16.31 6.35 -8.33
C ILE A 156 16.12 7.84 -8.59
N ARG A 157 17.14 8.65 -8.30
CA ARG A 157 17.13 10.08 -8.58
C ARG A 157 17.26 10.30 -10.09
N LEU A 158 16.22 10.83 -10.72
CA LEU A 158 16.22 11.14 -12.16
C LEU A 158 16.80 12.53 -12.42
N GLN A 159 16.40 13.52 -11.62
CA GLN A 159 16.86 14.90 -11.74
C GLN A 159 17.11 15.48 -10.34
N GLU A 160 17.54 16.73 -10.25
CA GLU A 160 17.41 17.47 -9.00
C GLU A 160 15.98 17.37 -8.52
N LYS A 161 15.80 16.83 -7.30
CA LYS A 161 14.54 16.75 -6.58
C LYS A 161 13.50 15.72 -7.08
N ILE A 162 13.58 15.24 -8.33
CA ILE A 162 12.66 14.22 -8.86
C ILE A 162 13.23 12.81 -8.66
N TRP A 163 12.43 11.92 -8.08
CA TRP A 163 12.80 10.51 -7.86
C TRP A 163 11.80 9.56 -8.53
N LEU A 164 12.33 8.56 -9.23
CA LEU A 164 11.59 7.40 -9.66
C LEU A 164 11.56 6.36 -8.54
N ASN A 165 10.39 5.82 -8.23
CA ASN A 165 10.18 4.78 -7.24
C ASN A 165 9.74 3.53 -7.99
N LEU A 166 10.44 2.42 -7.77
CA LEU A 166 10.04 1.10 -8.25
C LEU A 166 9.85 0.22 -7.03
N ASP A 167 8.64 -0.31 -6.85
CA ASP A 167 8.26 -1.12 -5.69
C ASP A 167 7.75 -2.48 -6.15
N ALA A 168 8.31 -3.55 -5.59
CA ALA A 168 7.71 -4.87 -5.57
C ALA A 168 7.06 -5.10 -4.20
N ARG A 169 5.76 -5.41 -4.19
CA ARG A 169 4.96 -5.51 -2.96
C ARG A 169 4.12 -6.78 -2.93
N TYR A 170 3.90 -7.28 -1.73
CA TYR A 170 3.00 -8.37 -1.44
C TYR A 170 1.93 -7.89 -0.46
N GLY A 171 0.66 -8.00 -0.86
CA GLY A 171 -0.50 -7.71 -0.03
C GLY A 171 -1.11 -9.02 0.47
N LEU A 172 -1.28 -9.14 1.78
CA LEU A 172 -1.90 -10.29 2.44
C LEU A 172 -3.14 -9.83 3.20
N GLY A 173 -4.32 -10.24 2.74
CA GLY A 173 -5.60 -10.03 3.42
C GLY A 173 -5.65 -10.83 4.72
N LEU A 174 -6.02 -10.16 5.80
CA LEU A 174 -6.09 -10.74 7.15
C LEU A 174 -7.50 -11.17 7.51
N ILE A 175 -8.51 -10.48 6.98
CA ILE A 175 -9.93 -10.75 7.25
C ILE A 175 -10.62 -11.44 6.08
N ASP A 176 -11.76 -12.03 6.39
CA ASP A 176 -12.61 -12.71 5.42
C ASP A 176 -13.33 -11.69 4.53
N VAL A 177 -13.28 -11.92 3.23
CA VAL A 177 -13.94 -11.08 2.22
C VAL A 177 -15.34 -11.57 1.87
N THR A 178 -15.73 -12.76 2.31
CA THR A 178 -17.05 -13.36 2.08
C THR A 178 -18.03 -12.94 3.16
N LYS A 179 -19.30 -12.69 2.79
CA LYS A 179 -20.35 -12.36 3.77
C LYS A 179 -20.97 -13.61 4.41
N ASP A 180 -20.97 -14.73 3.68
CA ASP A 180 -21.44 -16.02 4.19
C ASP A 180 -20.39 -16.60 5.13
N GLY A 181 -20.66 -16.56 6.44
CA GLY A 181 -19.73 -16.97 7.51
C GLY A 181 -19.36 -18.46 7.55
N ASN A 182 -19.53 -19.18 6.44
CA ASN A 182 -19.25 -20.61 6.31
C ASN A 182 -18.00 -20.89 5.44
N SER A 183 -17.36 -19.86 4.88
CA SER A 183 -16.17 -19.99 4.02
C SER A 183 -15.16 -18.90 4.35
N ASN A 184 -13.94 -19.27 4.77
CA ASN A 184 -12.89 -18.30 5.10
C ASN A 184 -12.05 -17.98 3.86
N VAL A 185 -12.41 -16.90 3.17
CA VAL A 185 -11.72 -16.48 1.95
C VAL A 185 -10.97 -15.19 2.20
N LYS A 186 -9.68 -15.17 1.90
CA LYS A 186 -8.81 -14.00 2.08
C LYS A 186 -8.19 -13.59 0.76
N ASN A 187 -8.03 -12.30 0.56
CA ASN A 187 -7.31 -11.77 -0.59
C ASN A 187 -5.79 -11.93 -0.43
N GLN A 188 -5.09 -12.20 -1.52
CA GLN A 188 -3.65 -12.00 -1.61
C GLN A 188 -3.29 -11.38 -2.95
N ASN A 189 -2.29 -10.51 -2.97
CA ASN A 189 -1.79 -9.93 -4.21
C ASN A 189 -0.27 -9.78 -4.21
N PHE A 190 0.29 -9.87 -5.40
CA PHE A 190 1.64 -9.43 -5.70
C PHE A 190 1.55 -8.24 -6.65
N GLY A 191 2.24 -7.14 -6.35
CA GLY A 191 2.19 -5.92 -7.15
C GLY A 191 3.57 -5.40 -7.52
N ILE A 192 3.67 -4.86 -8.72
CA ILE A 192 4.83 -4.09 -9.18
C ILE A 192 4.33 -2.69 -9.52
N ASN A 193 4.89 -1.69 -8.83
CA ASN A 193 4.48 -0.30 -8.96
C ASN A 193 5.66 0.58 -9.36
N ALA A 194 5.39 1.54 -10.24
CA ALA A 194 6.27 2.62 -10.60
C ALA A 194 5.62 3.96 -10.22
N GLY A 195 6.36 4.83 -9.55
CA GLY A 195 5.87 6.14 -9.12
C GLY A 195 6.90 7.23 -9.28
N LEU A 196 6.44 8.46 -9.51
CA LEU A 196 7.30 9.64 -9.56
C LEU A 196 7.09 10.44 -8.29
N SER A 197 8.16 10.71 -7.54
CA SER A 197 8.12 11.60 -6.37
C SER A 197 8.58 12.99 -6.74
N PHE A 198 7.77 13.96 -6.33
CA PHE A 198 8.07 15.37 -6.31
C PHE A 198 8.16 15.83 -4.86
N PRO A 199 9.18 16.60 -4.46
CA PRO A 199 9.26 17.12 -3.10
C PRO A 199 8.25 18.24 -2.93
N LEU A 200 7.52 18.21 -1.83
CA LEU A 200 6.56 19.26 -1.46
C LEU A 200 7.21 20.35 -0.59
N GLY A 201 8.25 20.00 0.15
CA GLY A 201 8.94 20.93 1.04
C GLY A 201 9.53 20.24 2.27
N THR A 202 9.87 21.05 3.27
CA THR A 202 10.51 20.60 4.51
C THR A 202 9.47 20.59 5.63
N TYR A 203 9.20 19.41 6.17
CA TYR A 203 8.38 19.28 7.39
C TYR A 203 9.28 19.27 8.62
N ASN A 204 9.10 20.27 9.50
CA ASN A 204 9.83 20.36 10.76
C ASN A 204 8.98 19.77 11.89
N ARG A 205 9.42 18.61 12.41
CA ARG A 205 8.74 17.85 13.47
C ARG A 205 8.67 18.60 14.81
N ASN A 206 9.57 19.56 15.06
CA ASN A 206 9.62 20.31 16.33
C ASN A 206 8.66 21.49 16.37
N THR A 207 8.31 22.06 15.22
CA THR A 207 7.41 23.24 15.15
C THR A 207 6.03 22.90 14.60
N GLY A 208 5.81 21.65 14.14
CA GLY A 208 4.58 21.22 13.50
C GLY A 208 4.29 21.93 12.17
N ARG A 209 5.24 22.73 11.67
CA ARG A 209 5.06 23.57 10.48
C ARG A 209 5.62 22.88 9.25
N LEU A 210 4.75 22.70 8.26
CA LEU A 210 5.17 22.42 6.90
C LEU A 210 5.59 23.74 6.25
N ARG A 211 6.87 23.88 5.90
CA ARG A 211 7.28 24.93 4.95
C ARG A 211 7.13 24.33 3.57
N THR A 212 5.99 24.63 2.96
CA THR A 212 5.85 24.49 1.51
C THR A 212 6.84 25.44 0.85
N ARG A 213 7.21 25.13 -0.38
CA ARG A 213 7.90 26.11 -1.21
C ARG A 213 7.08 27.39 -1.34
#